data_AF-A0A2V8MFN8-F1
#
_entry.id   AF-A0A2V8MFN8-F1
#
_cell.length_a   1.000
_cell.length_b   1.000
_cell.length_c   1.000
_cell.angle_alpha   90.00
_cell.angle_beta   90.00
_cell.angle_gamma   90.00
#
_symmetry.space_group_name_H-M   'P 1'
#
loop_
_entity.id
_entity.type
_entity.pdbx_description
1 polymer ?
#
loop_
_entity_poly.entity_id
_entity_poly.type
_entity_poly.pdbx_seq_one_letter_code
_entity_poly.pdbx_strand_id
1 'polypeptide(L)'
;MLKKYAAVSVLACLLGAIPAIIVAQDAVAAKTLLTSVAKAMGAESLRAIQFSGMGSNSGIGQNINPKVAWPVVRVKTYIREMDFAATASHVQLVRVQGGTDQTQNEYISSDSPWDIQFKYWLSPFGFIKGAMANNASVKSETIAGSKYNVVTFTLQNKYKFVGFINDQNLVERIQTWIDNDVVGDMLVEAWYSQYKDFGGVKFPTMIVEKQAGFPVLILSVSDVKPNAAVNIQAPPAPAGTTTGTLSVQTEKVADGVFYLKGGTHHSVAVEFGDHIAVIEGPLNEQRSLAVIAEVKKLIPNTPIRYLVNTHHHFDHSGGLRTYVDEGATIVTHEINKEFYDKAFSAPRTLNPDRLARSQKKATVETVGDKKVLSDGTRTLELHLIKGNPHNDGILLAFLPKEKILIEVDVYTPAAANAAAPPAAPAVNRNTTNLVENVERLKLDFEKILPLHGPGAVTRADLYAAIGKPVPDIMAILSAKPVQVVAASPGKQLLDTICTTCHNLNRVQAKHVNLADWQTIVERMKGKGAELSDDDTSTLLDYLVKTYGPDK
;
A
#
# COMPACT_ATOMS: atom_id res chain seq x y z
N MET A 1 1.29 21.02 82.85
CA MET A 1 2.30 20.53 81.89
C MET A 1 1.59 20.21 80.57
N LEU A 2 1.70 21.09 79.58
CA LEU A 2 1.25 20.85 78.20
C LEU A 2 2.37 21.35 77.29
N LYS A 3 2.99 20.43 76.54
CA LYS A 3 3.66 20.68 75.25
C LYS A 3 4.34 19.39 74.80
N LYS A 4 3.99 18.97 73.58
CA LYS A 4 4.84 18.34 72.53
C LYS A 4 4.03 17.25 71.81
N TYR A 5 3.38 17.61 70.71
CA TYR A 5 3.25 16.80 69.48
C TYR A 5 2.72 17.71 68.35
N ALA A 6 3.62 18.34 67.61
CA ALA A 6 3.30 19.00 66.34
C ALA A 6 4.61 19.18 65.55
N ALA A 7 4.98 18.19 64.73
CA ALA A 7 5.98 18.35 63.66
C ALA A 7 6.09 17.09 62.77
N VAL A 8 5.03 16.68 62.06
CA VAL A 8 5.16 15.83 60.85
C VAL A 8 3.98 16.10 59.91
N SER A 9 3.99 17.16 59.09
CA SER A 9 2.97 17.36 58.02
C SER A 9 3.39 18.33 56.89
N VAL A 10 4.70 18.53 56.60
CA VAL A 10 5.10 19.48 55.52
C VAL A 10 5.92 18.84 54.38
N LEU A 11 6.30 17.56 54.44
CA LEU A 11 7.19 16.96 53.44
C LEU A 11 6.51 16.12 52.33
N ALA A 12 5.18 16.12 52.22
CA ALA A 12 4.45 15.35 51.22
C ALA A 12 3.91 16.19 50.03
N CYS A 13 3.86 17.52 50.12
CA CYS A 13 3.36 18.38 49.03
C CYS A 13 4.44 18.80 48.01
N LEU A 14 5.72 18.56 48.27
CA LEU A 14 6.82 18.95 47.36
C LEU A 14 7.12 17.92 46.27
N LEU A 15 6.78 16.63 46.46
CA LEU A 15 7.04 15.57 45.47
C LEU A 15 6.00 15.52 44.34
N GLY A 16 4.76 15.98 44.57
CA GLY A 16 3.73 16.13 43.53
C GLY A 16 3.83 17.43 42.73
N ALA A 17 4.53 18.44 43.27
CA ALA A 17 4.71 19.74 42.61
C ALA A 17 5.81 19.71 41.54
N ILE A 18 6.85 18.89 41.70
CA ILE A 18 7.98 18.82 40.76
C ILE A 18 7.55 18.33 39.36
N PRO A 19 6.74 17.25 39.19
CA PRO A 19 6.25 16.83 37.87
C PRO A 19 5.35 17.88 37.21
N ALA A 20 4.50 18.54 37.99
CA ALA A 20 3.58 19.56 37.48
C ALA A 20 4.30 20.85 37.05
N ILE A 21 5.36 21.26 37.78
CA ILE A 21 6.18 22.43 37.44
C ILE A 21 7.00 22.17 36.16
N ILE A 22 7.57 20.98 35.99
CA ILE A 22 8.33 20.62 34.79
C ILE A 22 7.42 20.59 33.55
N VAL A 23 6.24 19.96 33.65
CA VAL A 23 5.25 19.94 32.55
C VAL A 23 4.76 21.35 32.19
N ALA A 24 4.56 22.22 33.18
CA ALA A 24 4.17 23.61 32.94
C ALA A 24 5.30 24.43 32.27
N GLN A 25 6.57 24.19 32.62
CA GLN A 25 7.72 24.84 31.99
C GLN A 25 7.88 24.42 30.52
N ASP A 26 7.72 23.12 30.23
CA ASP A 26 7.79 22.60 28.87
C ASP A 26 6.69 23.16 27.95
N ALA A 27 5.47 23.30 28.47
CA ALA A 27 4.36 23.89 27.73
C ALA A 27 4.58 25.38 27.41
N VAL A 28 5.16 26.14 28.35
CA VAL A 28 5.52 27.55 28.12
C VAL A 28 6.64 27.65 27.08
N ALA A 29 7.69 26.83 27.19
CA ALA A 29 8.79 26.80 26.23
C ALA A 29 8.29 26.44 24.82
N ALA A 30 7.42 25.44 24.71
CA ALA A 30 6.80 25.04 23.45
C ALA A 30 5.97 26.18 22.84
N LYS A 31 5.17 26.89 23.65
CA LYS A 31 4.39 28.04 23.19
C LYS A 31 5.29 29.16 22.65
N THR A 32 6.35 29.51 23.36
CA THR A 32 7.31 30.54 22.91
C THR A 32 8.03 30.14 21.61
N LEU A 33 8.48 28.89 21.51
CA LEU A 33 9.06 28.37 20.27
C LEU A 33 8.05 28.44 19.12
N LEU A 34 6.83 27.94 19.32
CA LEU A 34 5.80 27.88 18.28
C LEU A 34 5.38 29.26 17.81
N THR A 35 5.34 30.28 18.68
CA THR A 35 5.18 31.68 18.26
C THR A 35 6.33 32.13 17.36
N SER A 36 7.57 31.78 17.69
CA SER A 36 8.75 32.12 16.88
C SER A 36 8.73 31.42 15.52
N VAL A 37 8.31 30.16 15.48
CA VAL A 37 8.10 29.37 14.24
C VAL A 37 6.99 29.98 13.39
N ALA A 38 5.84 30.27 14.00
CA ALA A 38 4.72 30.88 13.30
C ALA A 38 5.11 32.22 12.67
N LYS A 39 5.88 33.05 13.37
CA LYS A 39 6.41 34.30 12.84
C LYS A 39 7.42 34.06 11.71
N ALA A 40 8.39 33.17 11.91
CA ALA A 40 9.44 32.89 10.91
C ALA A 40 8.87 32.36 9.58
N MET A 41 7.80 31.57 9.66
CA MET A 41 7.14 30.98 8.49
C MET A 41 5.99 31.81 7.92
N GLY A 42 5.62 32.93 8.55
CA GLY A 42 4.50 33.77 8.12
C GLY A 42 3.11 33.17 8.39
N ALA A 43 3.00 32.29 9.39
CA ALA A 43 1.78 31.56 9.72
C ALA A 43 0.78 32.35 10.60
N GLU A 44 1.21 33.46 11.23
CA GLU A 44 0.41 34.23 12.21
C GLU A 44 -0.89 34.78 11.60
N SER A 45 -0.83 35.27 10.36
CA SER A 45 -1.97 35.84 9.63
C SER A 45 -2.51 34.92 8.52
N LEU A 46 -1.96 33.70 8.39
CA LEU A 46 -2.33 32.77 7.35
C LEU A 46 -3.66 32.09 7.66
N ARG A 47 -4.67 32.37 6.82
CA ARG A 47 -6.04 31.84 6.92
C ARG A 47 -6.31 30.72 5.91
N ALA A 48 -5.74 30.84 4.73
CA ALA A 48 -5.82 29.83 3.69
C ALA A 48 -4.50 29.76 2.93
N ILE A 49 -4.26 28.66 2.22
CA ILE A 49 -3.15 28.54 1.28
C ILE A 49 -3.58 27.67 0.10
N GLN A 50 -3.20 28.10 -1.09
CA GLN A 50 -3.24 27.27 -2.29
C GLN A 50 -1.81 27.09 -2.78
N PHE A 51 -1.41 25.87 -3.12
CA PHE A 51 -0.13 25.65 -3.78
C PHE A 51 -0.25 24.62 -4.89
N SER A 52 0.63 24.72 -5.87
CA SER A 52 0.66 23.81 -7.01
C SER A 52 2.07 23.33 -7.34
N GLY A 53 2.13 22.17 -7.99
CA GLY A 53 3.39 21.56 -8.38
C GLY A 53 3.21 20.31 -9.20
N MET A 54 4.28 19.54 -9.30
CA MET A 54 4.35 18.26 -10.00
C MET A 54 5.31 17.32 -9.28
N GLY A 55 5.26 16.04 -9.61
CA GLY A 55 6.19 15.07 -9.04
C GLY A 55 5.69 13.65 -9.20
N SER A 56 5.57 12.92 -8.10
CA SER A 56 5.17 11.53 -8.12
C SER A 56 4.35 11.13 -6.89
N ASN A 57 3.46 10.16 -7.06
CA ASN A 57 2.78 9.49 -5.97
C ASN A 57 2.88 7.96 -6.12
N SER A 58 2.67 7.23 -5.03
CA SER A 58 2.84 5.78 -5.02
C SER A 58 1.62 5.04 -4.44
N GLY A 59 1.37 3.84 -4.94
CA GLY A 59 0.36 2.93 -4.38
C GLY A 59 0.93 2.15 -3.19
N ILE A 60 0.55 2.53 -1.97
CA ILE A 60 1.00 1.86 -0.74
C ILE A 60 0.59 0.39 -0.77
N GLY A 61 1.52 -0.50 -0.39
CA GLY A 61 1.22 -1.92 -0.28
C GLY A 61 1.08 -2.66 -1.61
N GLN A 62 1.49 -2.06 -2.73
CA GLN A 62 1.34 -2.63 -4.10
C GLN A 62 2.70 -2.94 -4.76
N ASN A 63 3.78 -3.00 -3.99
CA ASN A 63 5.11 -3.30 -4.52
C ASN A 63 5.19 -4.75 -5.01
N ILE A 64 5.81 -4.94 -6.18
CA ILE A 64 6.02 -6.26 -6.79
C ILE A 64 6.74 -7.25 -5.86
N ASN A 65 7.54 -6.73 -4.94
CA ASN A 65 8.33 -7.50 -4.01
C ASN A 65 8.31 -6.81 -2.64
N PRO A 66 8.11 -7.52 -1.52
CA PRO A 66 7.99 -6.89 -0.20
C PRO A 66 9.24 -6.11 0.24
N LYS A 67 10.38 -6.30 -0.45
CA LYS A 67 11.66 -5.65 -0.15
C LYS A 67 11.91 -4.37 -0.95
N VAL A 68 11.08 -4.06 -1.96
CA VAL A 68 11.28 -2.88 -2.84
C VAL A 68 10.24 -1.81 -2.58
N ALA A 69 10.51 -0.61 -3.09
CA ALA A 69 9.61 0.53 -2.95
C ALA A 69 8.26 0.33 -3.65
N TRP A 70 7.26 1.09 -3.21
CA TRP A 70 5.93 1.13 -3.81
C TRP A 70 5.97 1.54 -5.28
N PRO A 71 5.04 1.07 -6.14
CA PRO A 71 4.96 1.49 -7.53
C PRO A 71 4.67 2.98 -7.60
N VAL A 72 5.54 3.70 -8.29
CA VAL A 72 5.48 5.14 -8.45
C VAL A 72 4.80 5.48 -9.76
N VAL A 73 3.89 6.46 -9.73
CA VAL A 73 3.31 7.05 -10.94
C VAL A 73 3.61 8.55 -10.99
N ARG A 74 3.76 9.08 -12.21
CA ARG A 74 4.05 10.50 -12.43
C ARG A 74 2.80 11.31 -12.13
N VAL A 75 2.96 12.38 -11.36
CA VAL A 75 1.96 13.43 -11.11
C VAL A 75 2.32 14.63 -11.99
N LYS A 76 1.51 14.89 -13.01
CA LYS A 76 1.65 16.02 -13.95
C LYS A 76 1.28 17.34 -13.29
N THR A 77 0.17 17.35 -12.57
CA THR A 77 -0.30 18.51 -11.82
C THR A 77 -0.76 18.06 -10.46
N TYR A 78 -0.47 18.88 -9.48
CA TYR A 78 -0.93 18.75 -8.10
C TYR A 78 -1.34 20.14 -7.66
N ILE A 79 -2.56 20.29 -7.17
CA ILE A 79 -3.08 21.52 -6.58
C ILE A 79 -3.63 21.14 -5.22
N ARG A 80 -3.18 21.83 -4.18
CA ARG A 80 -3.75 21.69 -2.84
C ARG A 80 -4.22 23.03 -2.33
N GLU A 81 -5.44 23.03 -1.86
CA GLU A 81 -6.09 24.13 -1.14
C GLU A 81 -6.25 23.72 0.33
N MET A 82 -6.02 24.66 1.24
CA MET A 82 -6.26 24.46 2.67
C MET A 82 -6.91 25.71 3.25
N ASP A 83 -7.99 25.51 3.99
CA ASP A 83 -8.63 26.52 4.84
C ASP A 83 -8.33 26.18 6.30
N PHE A 84 -7.56 27.03 6.96
CA PHE A 84 -7.12 26.80 8.32
C PHE A 84 -8.16 27.16 9.38
N ALA A 85 -9.15 27.98 9.04
CA ALA A 85 -10.26 28.28 9.93
C ALA A 85 -11.28 27.14 9.94
N ALA A 86 -11.55 26.57 8.76
CA ALA A 86 -12.48 25.46 8.60
C ALA A 86 -11.86 24.08 8.91
N THR A 87 -10.54 23.98 9.05
CA THR A 87 -9.82 22.68 9.10
C THR A 87 -10.19 21.82 7.88
N ALA A 88 -10.10 22.43 6.70
CA ALA A 88 -10.48 21.81 5.45
C ALA A 88 -9.32 21.80 4.46
N SER A 89 -9.23 20.76 3.64
CA SER A 89 -8.28 20.68 2.53
C SER A 89 -8.90 20.01 1.32
N HIS A 90 -8.55 20.48 0.13
CA HIS A 90 -8.82 19.78 -1.13
C HIS A 90 -7.52 19.57 -1.88
N VAL A 91 -7.32 18.37 -2.39
CA VAL A 91 -6.25 18.03 -3.31
C VAL A 91 -6.88 17.63 -4.63
N GLN A 92 -6.42 18.25 -5.72
CA GLN A 92 -6.61 17.74 -7.06
C GLN A 92 -5.25 17.37 -7.65
N LEU A 93 -5.14 16.15 -8.18
CA LEU A 93 -3.95 15.74 -8.90
C LEU A 93 -4.31 15.08 -10.23
N VAL A 94 -3.44 15.25 -11.23
CA VAL A 94 -3.48 14.50 -12.48
C VAL A 94 -2.27 13.60 -12.53
N ARG A 95 -2.50 12.28 -12.51
CA ARG A 95 -1.44 11.26 -12.58
C ARG A 95 -1.50 10.50 -13.91
N VAL A 96 -0.35 10.00 -14.37
CA VAL A 96 -0.27 9.16 -15.58
C VAL A 96 -0.24 7.69 -15.16
N GLN A 97 -1.28 6.94 -15.52
CA GLN A 97 -1.37 5.51 -15.25
C GLN A 97 -1.77 4.76 -16.51
N GLY A 98 -1.02 3.72 -16.87
CA GLY A 98 -1.28 2.96 -18.11
C GLY A 98 -1.24 3.82 -19.39
N GLY A 99 -0.47 4.92 -19.38
CA GLY A 99 -0.38 5.87 -20.49
C GLY A 99 -1.55 6.85 -20.60
N THR A 100 -2.50 6.84 -19.66
CA THR A 100 -3.66 7.76 -19.65
C THR A 100 -3.61 8.69 -18.44
N ASP A 101 -4.15 9.89 -18.61
CA ASP A 101 -4.28 10.88 -17.54
C ASP A 101 -5.49 10.54 -16.67
N GLN A 102 -5.26 10.45 -15.36
CA GLN A 102 -6.30 10.24 -14.38
C GLN A 102 -6.33 11.40 -13.39
N THR A 103 -7.47 12.08 -13.31
CA THR A 103 -7.71 13.11 -12.31
C THR A 103 -8.25 12.48 -11.03
N GLN A 104 -7.63 12.80 -9.91
CA GLN A 104 -8.10 12.40 -8.57
C GLN A 104 -8.39 13.64 -7.74
N ASN A 105 -9.47 13.59 -6.95
CA ASN A 105 -9.82 14.62 -6.00
C ASN A 105 -9.93 13.98 -4.61
N GLU A 106 -9.33 14.60 -3.61
CA GLU A 106 -9.45 14.22 -2.20
C GLU A 106 -9.89 15.44 -1.39
N TYR A 107 -10.96 15.31 -0.63
CA TYR A 107 -11.48 16.34 0.25
C TYR A 107 -11.31 15.90 1.69
N ILE A 108 -10.84 16.82 2.53
CA ILE A 108 -10.60 16.63 3.95
C ILE A 108 -11.40 17.68 4.71
N SER A 109 -12.15 17.26 5.72
CA SER A 109 -12.82 18.13 6.69
C SER A 109 -12.55 17.65 8.12
N SER A 110 -13.10 18.37 9.11
CA SER A 110 -13.11 17.95 10.51
C SER A 110 -13.79 16.60 10.75
N ASP A 111 -14.69 16.19 9.85
CA ASP A 111 -15.51 14.99 9.98
C ASP A 111 -14.97 13.81 9.15
N SER A 112 -13.90 14.03 8.38
CA SER A 112 -13.25 12.96 7.62
C SER A 112 -12.68 11.88 8.55
N PRO A 113 -12.73 10.60 8.15
CA PRO A 113 -12.01 9.53 8.81
C PRO A 113 -10.52 9.84 9.03
N TRP A 114 -9.95 9.33 10.12
CA TRP A 114 -8.60 9.71 10.56
C TRP A 114 -7.51 9.36 9.53
N ASP A 115 -7.64 8.22 8.85
CA ASP A 115 -6.79 7.74 7.76
C ASP A 115 -6.72 8.68 6.55
N ILE A 116 -7.61 9.68 6.48
CA ILE A 116 -7.53 10.78 5.53
C ILE A 116 -7.17 12.09 6.25
N GLN A 117 -7.83 12.36 7.39
CA GLN A 117 -7.70 13.61 8.13
C GLN A 117 -6.27 13.93 8.57
N PHE A 118 -5.44 12.92 8.88
CA PHE A 118 -4.06 13.13 9.31
C PHE A 118 -3.26 13.96 8.29
N LYS A 119 -3.56 13.84 6.98
CA LYS A 119 -2.84 14.54 5.89
C LYS A 119 -2.97 16.06 6.00
N TYR A 120 -4.04 16.58 6.59
CA TYR A 120 -4.18 18.02 6.87
C TYR A 120 -3.14 18.46 7.90
N TRP A 121 -3.07 17.74 9.02
CA TRP A 121 -2.15 18.00 10.14
C TRP A 121 -0.70 17.70 9.80
N LEU A 122 -0.47 16.84 8.81
CA LEU A 122 0.86 16.55 8.31
C LEU A 122 1.47 17.76 7.61
N SER A 123 0.69 18.73 7.09
CA SER A 123 1.26 19.95 6.49
C SER A 123 2.00 20.83 7.50
N PRO A 124 3.03 21.63 7.10
CA PRO A 124 3.78 22.47 8.03
C PRO A 124 2.89 23.44 8.84
N PHE A 125 1.93 24.10 8.17
CA PHE A 125 1.05 25.06 8.84
C PHE A 125 -0.09 24.38 9.62
N GLY A 126 -0.60 23.25 9.14
CA GLY A 126 -1.52 22.41 9.91
C GLY A 126 -0.88 21.96 11.21
N PHE A 127 0.37 21.48 11.16
CA PHE A 127 1.14 21.08 12.33
C PHE A 127 1.36 22.23 13.31
N ILE A 128 1.80 23.42 12.85
CA ILE A 128 2.03 24.58 13.74
C ILE A 128 0.73 24.94 14.47
N LYS A 129 -0.38 25.07 13.73
CA LYS A 129 -1.68 25.41 14.34
C LYS A 129 -2.17 24.32 15.28
N GLY A 130 -1.99 23.05 14.91
CA GLY A 130 -2.31 21.89 15.75
C GLY A 130 -1.51 21.88 17.06
N ALA A 131 -0.20 22.09 16.98
CA ALA A 131 0.68 22.15 18.14
C ALA A 131 0.31 23.30 19.09
N MET A 132 0.02 24.49 18.54
CA MET A 132 -0.39 25.66 19.32
C MET A 132 -1.73 25.44 20.05
N ALA A 133 -2.64 24.66 19.46
CA ALA A 133 -3.95 24.38 20.03
C ALA A 133 -3.99 23.20 21.02
N ASN A 134 -2.96 22.36 21.09
CA ASN A 134 -3.00 21.07 21.80
C ASN A 134 -1.86 20.88 22.82
N ASN A 135 -1.54 21.92 23.59
CA ASN A 135 -0.57 21.87 24.70
C ASN A 135 0.72 21.11 24.35
N ALA A 136 1.35 21.48 23.23
CA ALA A 136 2.56 20.81 22.78
C ALA A 136 3.69 20.88 23.83
N SER A 137 4.57 19.89 23.77
CA SER A 137 5.84 19.85 24.50
C SER A 137 6.99 20.06 23.52
N VAL A 138 8.14 20.49 24.03
CA VAL A 138 9.36 20.68 23.24
C VAL A 138 10.56 20.07 23.95
N LYS A 139 11.45 19.44 23.19
CA LYS A 139 12.79 19.05 23.64
C LYS A 139 13.83 19.35 22.57
N SER A 140 15.07 19.63 22.96
CA SER A 140 16.16 19.75 22.00
C SER A 140 16.82 18.40 21.76
N GLU A 141 17.05 18.04 20.49
CA GLU A 141 17.74 16.81 20.11
C GLU A 141 18.78 17.10 19.04
N THR A 142 19.87 16.32 18.99
CA THR A 142 20.83 16.34 17.87
C THR A 142 20.68 15.04 17.10
N ILE A 143 20.32 15.14 15.82
CA ILE A 143 20.07 14.00 14.93
C ILE A 143 21.02 14.13 13.75
N ALA A 144 21.88 13.13 13.55
CA ALA A 144 22.89 13.11 12.48
C ALA A 144 23.74 14.40 12.41
N GLY A 145 24.06 15.00 13.56
CA GLY A 145 24.86 16.23 13.66
C GLY A 145 24.07 17.54 13.60
N SER A 146 22.79 17.51 13.21
CA SER A 146 21.92 18.68 13.17
C SER A 146 21.11 18.81 14.46
N LYS A 147 21.04 20.04 15.00
CA LYS A 147 20.25 20.34 16.20
C LYS A 147 18.81 20.69 15.82
N TYR A 148 17.86 20.04 16.48
CA TYR A 148 16.43 20.25 16.31
C TYR A 148 15.77 20.66 17.63
N ASN A 149 14.74 21.49 17.53
CA ASN A 149 13.69 21.54 18.54
C ASN A 149 12.58 20.59 18.11
N VAL A 150 12.38 19.52 18.89
CA VAL A 150 11.40 18.47 18.62
C VAL A 150 10.12 18.80 19.38
N VAL A 151 9.08 19.15 18.64
CA VAL A 151 7.76 19.51 19.17
C VAL A 151 6.84 18.29 19.11
N THR A 152 6.20 17.93 20.23
CA THR A 152 5.27 16.79 20.29
C THR A 152 3.93 17.22 20.86
N PHE A 153 2.84 16.80 20.21
CA PHE A 153 1.47 16.96 20.71
C PHE A 153 0.61 15.77 20.31
N THR A 154 -0.59 15.68 20.89
CA THR A 154 -1.56 14.62 20.60
C THR A 154 -2.90 15.24 20.21
N LEU A 155 -3.45 14.80 19.08
CA LEU A 155 -4.79 15.16 18.64
C LEU A 155 -5.80 14.11 19.08
N GLN A 156 -7.00 14.57 19.44
CA GLN A 156 -8.12 13.71 19.85
C GLN A 156 -7.74 12.73 20.96
N ASN A 157 -6.79 13.10 21.82
CA ASN A 157 -6.19 12.27 22.88
C ASN A 157 -5.66 10.90 22.40
N LYS A 158 -5.38 10.75 21.10
CA LYS A 158 -5.03 9.47 20.49
C LYS A 158 -3.89 9.57 19.49
N TYR A 159 -3.91 10.57 18.61
CA TYR A 159 -3.02 10.61 17.46
C TYR A 159 -1.83 11.54 17.72
N LYS A 160 -0.67 10.93 17.88
CA LYS A 160 0.58 11.63 18.17
C LYS A 160 1.18 12.28 16.91
N PHE A 161 1.64 13.51 17.06
CA PHE A 161 2.45 14.22 16.06
C PHE A 161 3.78 14.64 16.66
N VAL A 162 4.85 14.50 15.87
CA VAL A 162 6.20 14.92 16.23
C VAL A 162 6.78 15.75 15.10
N GLY A 163 7.10 17.01 15.35
CA GLY A 163 7.71 17.91 14.38
C GLY A 163 9.13 18.27 14.76
N PHE A 164 10.00 18.38 13.75
CA PHE A 164 11.41 18.71 13.89
C PHE A 164 11.62 20.10 13.31
N ILE A 165 11.90 21.06 14.20
CA ILE A 165 12.11 22.46 13.87
C ILE A 165 13.61 22.74 13.86
N ASN A 166 14.13 23.30 12.77
CA ASN A 166 15.54 23.63 12.63
C ASN A 166 15.91 24.96 13.34
N ASP A 167 17.17 25.37 13.24
CA ASP A 167 17.70 26.59 13.84
C ASP A 167 17.22 27.88 13.16
N GLN A 168 16.65 27.81 11.95
CA GLN A 168 15.94 28.92 11.30
C GLN A 168 14.43 28.96 11.65
N ASN A 169 13.98 28.14 12.61
CA ASN A 169 12.57 28.00 12.98
C ASN A 169 11.68 27.52 11.82
N LEU A 170 12.22 26.71 10.90
CA LEU A 170 11.47 26.06 9.83
C LEU A 170 11.13 24.62 10.25
N VAL A 171 9.93 24.17 9.90
CA VAL A 171 9.52 22.78 10.06
C VAL A 171 10.21 21.93 8.99
N GLU A 172 11.18 21.08 9.35
CA GLU A 172 11.88 20.24 8.36
C GLU A 172 11.26 18.85 8.22
N ARG A 173 10.66 18.35 9.30
CA ARG A 173 10.05 17.01 9.31
C ARG A 173 8.86 16.95 10.23
N ILE A 174 7.84 16.19 9.85
CA ILE A 174 6.72 15.82 10.71
C ILE A 174 6.56 14.29 10.67
N GLN A 175 6.31 13.68 11.81
CA GLN A 175 5.95 12.28 11.96
C GLN A 175 4.60 12.13 12.62
N THR A 176 3.83 11.13 12.18
CA THR A 176 2.63 10.64 12.87
C THR A 176 2.48 9.13 12.64
N TRP A 177 1.48 8.53 13.27
CA TRP A 177 1.15 7.12 13.12
C TRP A 177 -0.31 6.97 12.74
N ILE A 178 -0.58 6.11 11.76
CA ILE A 178 -1.94 5.76 11.35
C ILE A 178 -2.16 4.26 11.51
N ASP A 179 -3.39 3.88 11.81
CA ASP A 179 -3.77 2.46 11.82
C ASP A 179 -3.68 1.89 10.41
N ASN A 180 -3.21 0.65 10.31
CA ASN A 180 -3.12 -0.10 9.07
C ASN A 180 -3.36 -1.58 9.33
N ASP A 181 -4.26 -2.19 8.54
CA ASP A 181 -4.64 -3.59 8.68
C ASP A 181 -3.47 -4.58 8.52
N VAL A 182 -2.40 -4.20 7.83
CA VAL A 182 -1.22 -5.07 7.60
C VAL A 182 -0.11 -4.76 8.59
N VAL A 183 0.40 -3.52 8.59
CA VAL A 183 1.62 -3.15 9.31
C VAL A 183 1.38 -2.49 10.68
N GLY A 184 0.13 -2.46 11.15
CA GLY A 184 -0.23 -1.94 12.48
C GLY A 184 -0.14 -0.42 12.56
N ASP A 185 0.45 0.11 13.64
CA ASP A 185 0.70 1.54 13.82
C ASP A 185 1.77 2.00 12.79
N MET A 186 1.33 2.32 11.58
CA MET A 186 2.19 2.66 10.46
C MET A 186 2.78 4.06 10.64
N LEU A 187 4.11 4.15 10.67
CA LEU A 187 4.80 5.42 10.66
C LEU A 187 4.57 6.14 9.32
N VAL A 188 4.12 7.38 9.43
CA VAL A 188 4.03 8.36 8.35
C VAL A 188 5.01 9.48 8.64
N GLU A 189 5.79 9.87 7.63
CA GLU A 189 6.74 10.97 7.71
C GLU A 189 6.54 11.93 6.55
N ALA A 190 6.68 13.23 6.81
CA ALA A 190 6.79 14.23 5.76
C ALA A 190 8.03 15.09 5.99
N TRP A 191 8.76 15.33 4.91
CA TRP A 191 10.00 16.09 4.89
C TRP A 191 9.82 17.32 4.02
N TYR A 192 10.34 18.45 4.50
CA TYR A 192 10.18 19.77 3.91
C TYR A 192 11.54 20.41 3.72
N SER A 193 11.84 20.80 2.48
CA SER A 193 13.12 21.42 2.17
C SER A 193 12.98 22.48 1.09
N GLN A 194 14.09 23.18 0.83
CA GLN A 194 14.17 24.24 -0.18
C GLN A 194 13.11 25.32 0.03
N TYR A 195 13.03 25.84 1.26
CA TYR A 195 12.09 26.90 1.61
C TYR A 195 12.33 28.16 0.77
N LYS A 196 11.25 28.74 0.25
CA LYS A 196 11.23 30.05 -0.41
C LYS A 196 10.15 30.94 0.19
N ASP A 197 10.32 32.24 0.01
CA ASP A 197 9.34 33.24 0.42
C ASP A 197 8.30 33.47 -0.69
N PHE A 198 7.03 33.41 -0.32
CA PHE A 198 5.89 33.68 -1.20
C PHE A 198 5.03 34.73 -0.51
N GLY A 199 5.29 36.01 -0.76
CA GLY A 199 4.49 37.10 -0.18
C GLY A 199 4.50 37.13 1.35
N GLY A 200 5.66 36.87 1.97
CA GLY A 200 5.82 36.86 3.44
C GLY A 200 5.54 35.51 4.11
N VAL A 201 5.17 34.48 3.34
CA VAL A 201 5.01 33.11 3.83
C VAL A 201 6.17 32.25 3.35
N LYS A 202 6.92 31.64 4.27
CA LYS A 202 7.98 30.70 3.90
C LYS A 202 7.38 29.32 3.68
N PHE A 203 7.51 28.81 2.46
CA PHE A 203 6.94 27.51 2.06
C PHE A 203 8.00 26.58 1.47
N PRO A 204 7.98 25.26 1.77
CA PRO A 204 8.93 24.33 1.19
C PRO A 204 8.62 24.11 -0.30
N THR A 205 9.66 24.18 -1.14
CA THR A 205 9.50 23.87 -2.57
C THR A 205 9.75 22.42 -2.92
N MET A 206 10.26 21.63 -1.97
CA MET A 206 10.34 20.18 -2.07
C MET A 206 9.68 19.52 -0.86
N ILE A 207 8.69 18.67 -1.13
CA ILE A 207 7.95 17.90 -0.13
C ILE A 207 8.12 16.41 -0.44
N VAL A 208 8.54 15.62 0.56
CA VAL A 208 8.63 14.16 0.45
C VAL A 208 7.84 13.52 1.59
N GLU A 209 6.80 12.77 1.28
CA GLU A 209 6.07 11.97 2.25
C GLU A 209 6.45 10.49 2.12
N LYS A 210 6.61 9.81 3.26
CA LYS A 210 6.89 8.39 3.36
C LYS A 210 5.85 7.70 4.22
N GLN A 211 5.51 6.47 3.85
CA GLN A 211 4.72 5.57 4.70
C GLN A 211 5.39 4.20 4.73
N ALA A 212 5.47 3.63 5.93
CA ALA A 212 6.20 2.39 6.19
C ALA A 212 7.66 2.42 5.64
N GLY A 213 8.31 3.59 5.71
CA GLY A 213 9.70 3.79 5.29
C GLY A 213 9.91 4.10 3.80
N PHE A 214 8.88 3.99 2.95
CA PHE A 214 9.00 4.21 1.51
C PHE A 214 8.29 5.49 1.04
N PRO A 215 8.81 6.20 0.03
CA PRO A 215 8.15 7.39 -0.53
C PRO A 215 6.76 7.09 -1.11
N VAL A 216 5.78 7.92 -0.74
CA VAL A 216 4.40 7.88 -1.27
C VAL A 216 4.01 9.16 -1.99
N LEU A 217 4.71 10.26 -1.73
CA LEU A 217 4.57 11.53 -2.44
C LEU A 217 5.94 12.20 -2.52
N ILE A 218 6.33 12.61 -3.72
CA ILE A 218 7.44 13.56 -3.93
C ILE A 218 6.86 14.70 -4.75
N LEU A 219 6.96 15.92 -4.24
CA LEU A 219 6.37 17.08 -4.87
C LEU A 219 7.39 18.20 -4.98
N SER A 220 7.59 18.66 -6.22
CA SER A 220 8.24 19.94 -6.53
C SER A 220 7.16 21.01 -6.66
N VAL A 221 7.10 21.91 -5.69
CA VAL A 221 6.12 23.00 -5.64
C VAL A 221 6.63 24.17 -6.47
N SER A 222 5.80 24.65 -7.40
CA SER A 222 6.13 25.73 -8.33
C SER A 222 5.47 27.06 -7.98
N ASP A 223 4.30 27.02 -7.35
CA ASP A 223 3.53 28.23 -7.03
C ASP A 223 2.81 28.07 -5.68
N VAL A 224 2.75 29.17 -4.93
CA VAL A 224 2.12 29.24 -3.61
C VAL A 224 1.42 30.57 -3.47
N LYS A 225 0.15 30.53 -3.09
CA LYS A 225 -0.74 31.68 -2.90
C LYS A 225 -1.23 31.70 -1.46
N PRO A 226 -0.57 32.46 -0.57
CA PRO A 226 -1.09 32.74 0.76
C PRO A 226 -2.44 33.44 0.70
N ASN A 227 -3.34 33.08 1.61
CA ASN A 227 -4.66 33.68 1.75
C ASN A 227 -5.47 33.71 0.44
N ALA A 228 -5.26 32.72 -0.42
CA ALA A 228 -6.10 32.52 -1.61
C ALA A 228 -7.56 32.34 -1.19
N ALA A 229 -8.47 32.85 -2.01
CA ALA A 229 -9.89 32.54 -1.86
C ALA A 229 -10.10 31.07 -2.23
N VAL A 230 -10.48 30.25 -1.25
CA VAL A 230 -10.73 28.82 -1.40
C VAL A 230 -12.18 28.50 -1.09
N ASN A 231 -12.75 27.51 -1.78
CA ASN A 231 -14.10 27.00 -1.49
C ASN A 231 -14.04 25.47 -1.44
N ILE A 232 -13.72 24.95 -0.26
CA ILE A 232 -13.49 23.53 -0.04
C ILE A 232 -14.79 22.90 0.42
N GLN A 233 -15.53 22.34 -0.53
CA GLN A 233 -16.73 21.55 -0.26
C GLN A 233 -16.64 20.25 -1.02
N ALA A 234 -16.75 19.13 -0.30
CA ALA A 234 -16.87 17.83 -0.95
C ALA A 234 -18.17 17.81 -1.76
N PRO A 235 -18.17 17.26 -2.98
CA PRO A 235 -19.41 17.03 -3.69
C PRO A 235 -20.32 16.14 -2.83
N PRO A 236 -21.65 16.36 -2.84
CA PRO A 236 -22.58 15.50 -2.12
C PRO A 236 -22.34 14.05 -2.53
N ALA A 237 -22.32 13.14 -1.54
CA ALA A 237 -22.14 11.73 -1.80
C ALA A 237 -23.17 11.26 -2.85
N PRO A 238 -22.79 10.46 -3.85
CA PRO A 238 -23.74 9.93 -4.81
C PRO A 238 -24.91 9.26 -4.09
N ALA A 239 -26.13 9.62 -4.47
CA ALA A 239 -27.33 8.98 -3.92
C ALA A 239 -27.27 7.48 -4.20
N GLY A 240 -27.19 6.65 -3.15
CA GLY A 240 -27.14 5.19 -3.29
C GLY A 240 -25.86 4.50 -2.80
N THR A 241 -24.85 5.21 -2.30
CA THR A 241 -23.76 4.57 -1.53
C THR A 241 -24.26 4.22 -0.13
N THR A 242 -25.15 3.26 -0.02
CA THR A 242 -25.34 2.57 1.25
C THR A 242 -24.03 1.86 1.56
N THR A 243 -23.49 2.07 2.75
CA THR A 243 -22.58 1.10 3.37
C THR A 243 -23.38 -0.17 3.56
N GLY A 244 -23.48 -0.95 2.48
CA GLY A 244 -24.17 -2.23 2.48
C GLY A 244 -23.65 -3.05 3.66
N THR A 245 -24.55 -3.67 4.39
CA THR A 245 -24.20 -4.62 5.45
C THR A 245 -23.14 -5.57 4.90
N LEU A 246 -21.98 -5.67 5.56
CA LEU A 246 -20.95 -6.62 5.15
C LEU A 246 -21.58 -8.01 5.10
N SER A 247 -21.78 -8.48 3.88
CA SER A 247 -22.40 -9.77 3.59
C SER A 247 -21.40 -10.62 2.83
N VAL A 248 -21.37 -11.91 3.19
CA VAL A 248 -20.63 -12.91 2.44
C VAL A 248 -21.64 -13.56 1.51
N GLN A 249 -21.45 -13.40 0.21
CA GLN A 249 -22.26 -14.10 -0.78
C GLN A 249 -21.60 -15.45 -1.07
N THR A 250 -22.23 -16.52 -0.62
CA THR A 250 -21.71 -17.88 -0.73
C THR A 250 -22.19 -18.55 -2.02
N GLU A 251 -21.26 -19.17 -2.74
CA GLU A 251 -21.54 -20.08 -3.85
C GLU A 251 -20.85 -21.43 -3.58
N LYS A 252 -21.62 -22.53 -3.52
CA LYS A 252 -21.06 -23.88 -3.46
C LYS A 252 -20.62 -24.29 -4.88
N VAL A 253 -19.31 -24.30 -5.15
CA VAL A 253 -18.76 -24.51 -6.50
C VAL A 253 -18.41 -25.97 -6.79
N ALA A 254 -18.18 -26.76 -5.74
CA ALA A 254 -18.06 -28.22 -5.74
C ALA A 254 -18.40 -28.74 -4.33
N ASP A 255 -18.45 -30.06 -4.13
CA ASP A 255 -18.66 -30.60 -2.79
C ASP A 255 -17.51 -30.21 -1.85
N GLY A 256 -17.79 -29.67 -0.67
CA GLY A 256 -16.76 -29.14 0.24
C GLY A 256 -15.90 -27.99 -0.32
N VAL A 257 -16.30 -27.30 -1.41
CA VAL A 257 -15.59 -26.11 -1.93
C VAL A 257 -16.58 -24.96 -2.09
N PHE A 258 -16.29 -23.86 -1.41
CA PHE A 258 -17.19 -22.70 -1.32
C PHE A 258 -16.48 -21.43 -1.72
N TYR A 259 -17.06 -20.69 -2.65
CA TYR A 259 -16.60 -19.38 -3.07
C TYR A 259 -17.36 -18.31 -2.28
N LEU A 260 -16.62 -17.51 -1.52
CA LEU A 260 -17.12 -16.61 -0.50
C LEU A 260 -16.91 -15.17 -0.98
N LYS A 261 -17.86 -14.67 -1.76
CA LYS A 261 -17.77 -13.36 -2.39
C LYS A 261 -18.02 -12.23 -1.38
N GLY A 262 -17.47 -11.08 -1.70
CA GLY A 262 -17.55 -9.83 -0.94
C GLY A 262 -17.79 -8.68 -1.90
N GLY A 263 -17.57 -7.43 -1.46
CA GLY A 263 -17.73 -6.27 -2.33
C GLY A 263 -16.78 -6.31 -3.52
N THR A 264 -15.47 -6.18 -3.26
CA THR A 264 -14.43 -6.18 -4.29
C THR A 264 -13.49 -7.39 -4.21
N HIS A 265 -13.38 -8.03 -3.03
CA HIS A 265 -12.46 -9.13 -2.77
C HIS A 265 -13.20 -10.37 -2.29
N HIS A 266 -12.70 -11.55 -2.65
CA HIS A 266 -13.32 -12.83 -2.36
C HIS A 266 -12.34 -13.78 -1.66
N SER A 267 -12.89 -14.82 -1.06
CA SER A 267 -12.13 -15.93 -0.47
C SER A 267 -12.69 -17.25 -0.96
N VAL A 268 -11.93 -18.33 -0.84
CA VAL A 268 -12.43 -19.70 -1.11
C VAL A 268 -12.18 -20.56 0.12
N ALA A 269 -13.20 -21.29 0.58
CA ALA A 269 -13.03 -22.31 1.61
C ALA A 269 -13.01 -23.70 0.98
N VAL A 270 -12.01 -24.49 1.37
CA VAL A 270 -11.82 -25.87 0.93
C VAL A 270 -11.85 -26.78 2.16
N GLU A 271 -12.83 -27.65 2.20
CA GLU A 271 -12.98 -28.69 3.21
C GLU A 271 -12.05 -29.87 2.92
N PHE A 272 -11.35 -30.31 3.96
CA PHE A 272 -10.65 -31.58 4.07
C PHE A 272 -11.28 -32.38 5.21
N GLY A 273 -10.90 -33.65 5.36
CA GLY A 273 -11.49 -34.57 6.34
C GLY A 273 -11.43 -34.07 7.79
N ASP A 274 -10.31 -33.48 8.23
CA ASP A 274 -10.10 -33.01 9.60
C ASP A 274 -9.91 -31.48 9.73
N HIS A 275 -9.91 -30.74 8.62
CA HIS A 275 -9.65 -29.30 8.64
C HIS A 275 -10.21 -28.55 7.43
N ILE A 276 -10.17 -27.23 7.50
CA ILE A 276 -10.48 -26.31 6.40
C ILE A 276 -9.22 -25.53 6.04
N ALA A 277 -8.98 -25.35 4.74
CA ALA A 277 -8.09 -24.33 4.22
C ALA A 277 -8.92 -23.19 3.63
N VAL A 278 -8.67 -21.95 4.06
CA VAL A 278 -9.23 -20.76 3.44
C VAL A 278 -8.17 -20.15 2.53
N ILE A 279 -8.55 -19.77 1.32
CA ILE A 279 -7.69 -19.10 0.35
C ILE A 279 -8.12 -17.64 0.30
N GLU A 280 -7.15 -16.79 0.62
CA GLU A 280 -7.18 -15.34 0.77
C GLU A 280 -7.92 -14.79 2.00
N GLY A 281 -7.25 -13.85 2.68
CA GLY A 281 -7.78 -13.11 3.83
C GLY A 281 -7.69 -11.59 3.60
N PRO A 282 -8.55 -11.04 2.73
CA PRO A 282 -8.39 -9.69 2.21
C PRO A 282 -8.92 -8.60 3.15
N LEU A 283 -8.59 -7.36 2.81
CA LEU A 283 -9.10 -6.12 3.39
C LEU A 283 -8.76 -5.91 4.86
N ASN A 284 -9.53 -6.49 5.79
CA ASN A 284 -9.48 -6.14 7.20
C ASN A 284 -10.10 -7.21 8.12
N GLU A 285 -10.03 -6.96 9.43
CA GLU A 285 -10.61 -7.84 10.46
C GLU A 285 -12.11 -8.06 10.26
N GLN A 286 -12.88 -7.00 9.94
CA GLN A 286 -14.33 -7.10 9.82
C GLN A 286 -14.75 -8.03 8.67
N ARG A 287 -14.06 -7.95 7.52
CA ARG A 287 -14.27 -8.88 6.40
C ARG A 287 -13.91 -10.32 6.80
N SER A 288 -12.77 -10.50 7.46
CA SER A 288 -12.29 -11.83 7.85
C SER A 288 -13.20 -12.50 8.86
N LEU A 289 -13.72 -11.76 9.85
CA LEU A 289 -14.69 -12.28 10.81
C LEU A 289 -15.98 -12.75 10.14
N ALA A 290 -16.48 -12.00 9.16
CA ALA A 290 -17.67 -12.40 8.41
C ALA A 290 -17.43 -13.68 7.59
N VAL A 291 -16.27 -13.81 6.94
CA VAL A 291 -15.87 -15.02 6.20
C VAL A 291 -15.72 -16.21 7.15
N ILE A 292 -15.01 -16.06 8.27
CA ILE A 292 -14.84 -17.13 9.27
C ILE A 292 -16.19 -17.60 9.81
N ALA A 293 -17.11 -16.68 10.12
CA ALA A 293 -18.44 -17.02 10.59
C ALA A 293 -19.24 -17.83 9.55
N GLU A 294 -19.21 -17.41 8.28
CA GLU A 294 -19.90 -18.13 7.21
C GLU A 294 -19.25 -19.51 6.94
N VAL A 295 -17.92 -19.61 6.98
CA VAL A 295 -17.20 -20.91 6.86
C VAL A 295 -17.63 -21.88 7.95
N LYS A 296 -17.67 -21.43 9.22
CA LYS A 296 -18.09 -22.27 10.36
C LYS A 296 -19.56 -22.70 10.30
N LYS A 297 -20.40 -21.93 9.61
CA LYS A 297 -21.79 -22.29 9.36
C LYS A 297 -21.91 -23.34 8.24
N LEU A 298 -21.11 -23.22 7.18
CA LEU A 298 -21.12 -24.14 6.04
C LEU A 298 -20.48 -25.48 6.37
N ILE A 299 -19.42 -25.47 7.18
CA ILE A 299 -18.61 -26.63 7.55
C ILE A 299 -18.49 -26.68 9.09
N PRO A 300 -19.56 -27.07 9.79
CA PRO A 300 -19.60 -27.02 11.24
C PRO A 300 -18.64 -28.04 11.88
N ASN A 301 -18.07 -27.68 13.04
CA ASN A 301 -17.17 -28.50 13.85
C ASN A 301 -15.78 -28.82 13.23
N THR A 302 -15.50 -28.35 12.02
CA THR A 302 -14.19 -28.51 11.39
C THR A 302 -13.33 -27.25 11.58
N PRO A 303 -12.09 -27.35 12.10
CA PRO A 303 -11.25 -26.19 12.36
C PRO A 303 -10.67 -25.58 11.07
N ILE A 304 -10.56 -24.25 11.03
CA ILE A 304 -9.76 -23.56 10.01
C ILE A 304 -8.28 -23.71 10.40
N ARG A 305 -7.57 -24.60 9.72
CA ARG A 305 -6.17 -24.91 10.02
C ARG A 305 -5.19 -24.08 9.20
N TYR A 306 -5.56 -23.73 7.97
CA TYR A 306 -4.72 -22.96 7.07
C TYR A 306 -5.46 -21.75 6.52
N LEU A 307 -4.77 -20.62 6.48
CA LEU A 307 -5.09 -19.51 5.58
C LEU A 307 -3.97 -19.40 4.55
N VAL A 308 -4.29 -19.64 3.29
CA VAL A 308 -3.39 -19.40 2.16
C VAL A 308 -3.51 -17.94 1.76
N ASN A 309 -2.44 -17.17 1.88
CA ASN A 309 -2.33 -15.84 1.30
C ASN A 309 -1.62 -15.94 -0.06
N THR A 310 -2.24 -15.40 -1.12
CA THR A 310 -1.68 -15.49 -2.47
C THR A 310 -0.42 -14.64 -2.62
N HIS A 311 -0.45 -13.39 -2.11
CA HIS A 311 0.66 -12.44 -2.16
C HIS A 311 0.50 -11.31 -1.13
N HIS A 312 1.56 -10.52 -0.92
CA HIS A 312 1.66 -9.58 0.20
C HIS A 312 0.97 -8.23 0.00
N HIS A 313 0.27 -8.01 -1.11
CA HIS A 313 -0.39 -6.73 -1.31
C HIS A 313 -1.41 -6.46 -0.20
N PHE A 314 -1.57 -5.19 0.18
CA PHE A 314 -2.22 -4.85 1.44
C PHE A 314 -3.72 -5.17 1.45
N ASP A 315 -4.35 -5.07 0.29
CA ASP A 315 -5.73 -5.42 0.03
C ASP A 315 -5.99 -6.94 0.07
N HIS A 316 -4.94 -7.76 -0.05
CA HIS A 316 -4.97 -9.22 0.11
C HIS A 316 -4.49 -9.69 1.49
N SER A 317 -3.74 -8.86 2.22
CA SER A 317 -3.10 -9.26 3.47
C SER A 317 -3.63 -8.58 4.74
N GLY A 318 -4.57 -7.63 4.61
CA GLY A 318 -5.11 -6.93 5.77
C GLY A 318 -5.94 -7.80 6.73
N GLY A 319 -6.44 -8.95 6.27
CA GLY A 319 -7.22 -9.88 7.09
C GLY A 319 -6.41 -10.95 7.83
N LEU A 320 -5.13 -11.18 7.49
CA LEU A 320 -4.39 -12.39 7.91
C LEU A 320 -4.32 -12.55 9.43
N ARG A 321 -4.18 -11.44 10.16
CA ARG A 321 -4.08 -11.45 11.63
C ARG A 321 -5.32 -12.03 12.31
N THR A 322 -6.49 -11.84 11.72
CA THR A 322 -7.75 -12.42 12.22
C THR A 322 -7.74 -13.94 12.17
N TYR A 323 -7.13 -14.52 11.13
CA TYR A 323 -7.00 -15.96 11.00
C TYR A 323 -5.91 -16.53 11.92
N VAL A 324 -4.85 -15.78 12.20
CA VAL A 324 -3.92 -16.13 13.27
C VAL A 324 -4.64 -16.19 14.62
N ASP A 325 -5.50 -15.21 14.91
CA ASP A 325 -6.33 -15.23 16.13
C ASP A 325 -7.29 -16.43 16.16
N GLU A 326 -7.85 -16.82 15.02
CA GLU A 326 -8.66 -18.03 14.86
C GLU A 326 -7.85 -19.34 15.06
N GLY A 327 -6.51 -19.27 15.00
CA GLY A 327 -5.61 -20.40 15.20
C GLY A 327 -5.09 -21.04 13.92
N ALA A 328 -5.30 -20.38 12.77
CA ALA A 328 -4.81 -20.86 11.48
C ALA A 328 -3.31 -20.61 11.31
N THR A 329 -2.64 -21.52 10.61
CA THR A 329 -1.30 -21.32 10.05
C THR A 329 -1.41 -20.51 8.76
N ILE A 330 -0.60 -19.46 8.63
CA ILE A 330 -0.53 -18.65 7.42
C ILE A 330 0.39 -19.35 6.42
N VAL A 331 -0.13 -19.69 5.25
CA VAL A 331 0.62 -20.29 4.14
C VAL A 331 0.83 -19.23 3.07
N THR A 332 2.08 -18.92 2.73
CA THR A 332 2.41 -17.85 1.75
C THR A 332 3.74 -18.15 1.07
N HIS A 333 4.07 -17.44 -0.02
CA HIS A 333 5.36 -17.61 -0.67
C HIS A 333 6.54 -17.18 0.22
N GLU A 334 7.68 -17.86 0.12
CA GLU A 334 8.85 -17.66 0.99
C GLU A 334 9.39 -16.23 1.00
N ILE A 335 9.21 -15.49 -0.10
CA ILE A 335 9.63 -14.10 -0.22
C ILE A 335 8.94 -13.17 0.80
N ASN A 336 7.73 -13.53 1.24
CA ASN A 336 6.91 -12.73 2.13
C ASN A 336 7.23 -12.97 3.61
N LYS A 337 8.04 -14.00 3.94
CA LYS A 337 8.22 -14.44 5.32
C LYS A 337 8.75 -13.33 6.22
N GLU A 338 9.83 -12.67 5.81
CA GLU A 338 10.45 -11.60 6.61
C GLU A 338 9.49 -10.40 6.79
N PHE A 339 8.75 -10.07 5.74
CA PHE A 339 7.74 -9.01 5.79
C PHE A 339 6.63 -9.32 6.80
N TYR A 340 6.10 -10.54 6.78
CA TYR A 340 5.05 -10.95 7.71
C TYR A 340 5.54 -11.14 9.14
N ASP A 341 6.76 -11.63 9.36
CA ASP A 341 7.36 -11.70 10.69
C ASP A 341 7.38 -10.29 11.32
N LYS A 342 7.79 -9.27 10.54
CA LYS A 342 7.76 -7.85 10.96
C LYS A 342 6.33 -7.35 11.18
N ALA A 343 5.43 -7.54 10.20
CA ALA A 343 4.05 -7.05 10.26
C ALA A 343 3.25 -7.67 11.42
N PHE A 344 3.44 -8.96 11.73
CA PHE A 344 2.78 -9.61 12.87
C PHE A 344 3.31 -9.14 14.22
N SER A 345 4.57 -8.70 14.30
CA SER A 345 5.18 -8.14 15.50
C SER A 345 4.91 -6.65 15.71
N ALA A 346 4.38 -5.95 14.71
CA ALA A 346 4.19 -4.50 14.76
C ALA A 346 3.16 -4.10 15.84
N PRO A 347 3.38 -2.97 16.54
CA PRO A 347 2.46 -2.47 17.55
C PRO A 347 1.11 -2.07 16.92
N ARG A 348 0.03 -2.24 17.68
CA ARG A 348 -1.35 -1.85 17.31
C ARG A 348 -2.02 -1.11 18.46
N THR A 349 -1.42 0.01 18.84
CA THR A 349 -1.90 0.83 19.96
C THR A 349 -3.01 1.79 19.53
N LEU A 350 -3.08 2.15 18.25
CA LEU A 350 -4.11 3.02 17.71
C LEU A 350 -5.46 2.29 17.58
N ASN A 351 -5.45 1.06 17.10
CA ASN A 351 -6.66 0.26 16.92
C ASN A 351 -6.33 -1.23 17.13
N PRO A 352 -6.37 -1.72 18.38
CA PRO A 352 -5.99 -3.09 18.68
C PRO A 352 -7.01 -4.11 18.14
N ASP A 353 -6.58 -4.91 17.17
CA ASP A 353 -7.32 -6.02 16.60
C ASP A 353 -7.44 -7.22 17.58
N ARG A 354 -8.16 -8.28 17.19
CA ARG A 354 -8.32 -9.48 18.04
C ARG A 354 -6.99 -10.15 18.35
N LEU A 355 -6.07 -10.22 17.39
CA LEU A 355 -4.75 -10.81 17.61
C LEU A 355 -3.92 -10.00 18.63
N ALA A 356 -3.96 -8.67 18.55
CA ALA A 356 -3.32 -7.80 19.52
C ALA A 356 -3.94 -7.95 20.93
N ARG A 357 -5.22 -8.29 21.03
CA ARG A 357 -5.89 -8.55 22.32
C ARG A 357 -5.60 -9.96 22.87
N SER A 358 -5.56 -10.98 22.01
CA SER A 358 -5.36 -12.37 22.43
C SER A 358 -3.89 -12.73 22.64
N GLN A 359 -2.96 -11.96 22.07
CA GLN A 359 -1.51 -12.17 22.16
C GLN A 359 -1.06 -13.54 21.62
N LYS A 360 -1.89 -14.18 20.78
CA LYS A 360 -1.49 -15.41 20.07
C LYS A 360 -0.32 -15.11 19.13
N LYS A 361 0.52 -16.13 18.90
CA LYS A 361 1.67 -16.02 18.00
C LYS A 361 1.30 -16.51 16.62
N ALA A 362 1.70 -15.76 15.60
CA ALA A 362 1.59 -16.19 14.21
C ALA A 362 2.48 -17.41 13.95
N THR A 363 1.94 -18.38 13.22
CA THR A 363 2.71 -19.46 12.60
C THR A 363 2.65 -19.27 11.09
N VAL A 364 3.82 -19.20 10.45
CA VAL A 364 3.93 -19.02 9.00
C VAL A 364 4.60 -20.25 8.40
N GLU A 365 3.97 -20.84 7.40
CA GLU A 365 4.52 -21.89 6.56
C GLU A 365 4.77 -21.34 5.15
N THR A 366 5.97 -21.56 4.63
CA THR A 366 6.38 -21.00 3.33
C THR A 366 6.15 -21.97 2.18
N VAL A 367 5.85 -21.40 1.01
CA VAL A 367 5.76 -22.07 -0.27
C VAL A 367 6.93 -21.58 -1.14
N GLY A 368 7.67 -22.51 -1.76
CA GLY A 368 8.61 -22.19 -2.84
C GLY A 368 7.88 -22.24 -4.20
N ASP A 369 8.38 -23.05 -5.13
CA ASP A 369 7.73 -23.23 -6.43
C ASP A 369 6.35 -23.94 -6.36
N LYS A 370 6.22 -24.92 -5.45
CA LYS A 370 5.01 -25.72 -5.27
C LYS A 370 4.85 -26.14 -3.80
N LYS A 371 3.61 -26.20 -3.32
CA LYS A 371 3.22 -26.90 -2.08
C LYS A 371 1.92 -27.67 -2.33
N VAL A 372 1.75 -28.79 -1.63
CA VAL A 372 0.53 -29.60 -1.69
C VAL A 372 -0.06 -29.74 -0.29
N LEU A 373 -1.36 -29.46 -0.15
CA LEU A 373 -2.18 -29.78 1.02
C LEU A 373 -3.13 -30.92 0.63
N SER A 374 -3.15 -32.00 1.40
CA SER A 374 -3.99 -33.17 1.12
C SER A 374 -4.35 -33.95 2.38
N ASP A 375 -5.52 -34.57 2.35
CA ASP A 375 -6.00 -35.55 3.34
C ASP A 375 -6.09 -36.98 2.76
N GLY A 376 -5.52 -37.21 1.57
CA GLY A 376 -5.62 -38.45 0.81
C GLY A 376 -6.87 -38.58 -0.08
N THR A 377 -7.92 -37.80 0.15
CA THR A 377 -9.16 -37.80 -0.64
C THR A 377 -9.34 -36.56 -1.52
N ARG A 378 -8.73 -35.45 -1.10
CA ARG A 378 -8.64 -34.18 -1.81
C ARG A 378 -7.19 -33.69 -1.82
N THR A 379 -6.85 -32.97 -2.89
CA THR A 379 -5.56 -32.30 -3.05
C THR A 379 -5.79 -30.84 -3.43
N LEU A 380 -5.15 -29.93 -2.70
CA LEU A 380 -4.99 -28.52 -3.07
C LEU A 380 -3.51 -28.26 -3.37
N GLU A 381 -3.21 -27.89 -4.60
CA GLU A 381 -1.87 -27.50 -5.02
C GLU A 381 -1.73 -25.98 -5.00
N LEU A 382 -0.64 -25.49 -4.42
CA LEU A 382 -0.23 -24.09 -4.49
C LEU A 382 0.99 -24.00 -5.40
N HIS A 383 0.97 -23.08 -6.37
CA HIS A 383 2.05 -22.91 -7.33
C HIS A 383 2.45 -21.45 -7.46
N LEU A 384 3.74 -21.18 -7.52
CA LEU A 384 4.26 -19.88 -7.89
C LEU A 384 3.92 -19.57 -9.35
N ILE A 385 3.35 -18.39 -9.59
CA ILE A 385 3.19 -17.83 -10.94
C ILE A 385 4.53 -17.17 -11.34
N LYS A 386 5.34 -17.86 -12.14
CA LYS A 386 6.69 -17.40 -12.48
C LYS A 386 6.67 -16.21 -13.43
N GLY A 387 7.59 -15.27 -13.21
CA GLY A 387 7.80 -14.09 -14.07
C GLY A 387 6.60 -13.14 -14.09
N ASN A 388 5.85 -13.10 -13.00
CA ASN A 388 4.61 -12.34 -12.92
C ASN A 388 4.89 -10.83 -12.82
N PRO A 389 4.24 -9.97 -13.63
CA PRO A 389 4.48 -8.53 -13.61
C PRO A 389 3.88 -7.80 -12.40
N HIS A 390 2.93 -8.44 -11.71
CA HIS A 390 2.21 -7.87 -10.58
C HIS A 390 2.95 -8.12 -9.27
N ASN A 391 3.43 -9.35 -9.05
CA ASN A 391 4.12 -9.70 -7.80
C ASN A 391 5.05 -10.92 -7.97
N ASP A 392 6.27 -10.83 -7.45
CA ASP A 392 7.33 -11.85 -7.56
C ASP A 392 6.99 -13.16 -6.82
N GLY A 393 6.09 -13.09 -5.84
CA GLY A 393 5.72 -14.21 -4.96
C GLY A 393 4.27 -14.63 -5.06
N ILE A 394 3.54 -14.25 -6.12
CA ILE A 394 2.11 -14.57 -6.20
C ILE A 394 1.86 -16.05 -6.48
N LEU A 395 1.00 -16.64 -5.65
CA LEU A 395 0.58 -18.02 -5.75
C LEU A 395 -0.77 -18.13 -6.47
N LEU A 396 -0.90 -19.13 -7.35
CA LEU A 396 -2.19 -19.69 -7.73
C LEU A 396 -2.48 -20.94 -6.90
N ALA A 397 -3.75 -21.23 -6.70
CA ALA A 397 -4.24 -22.45 -6.06
C ALA A 397 -4.99 -23.31 -7.10
N PHE A 398 -4.79 -24.62 -7.08
CA PHE A 398 -5.40 -25.55 -8.02
C PHE A 398 -5.94 -26.78 -7.30
N LEU A 399 -7.19 -27.14 -7.60
CA LEU A 399 -7.90 -28.31 -7.12
C LEU A 399 -8.04 -29.31 -8.28
N PRO A 400 -7.16 -30.32 -8.39
CA PRO A 400 -7.10 -31.18 -9.58
C PRO A 400 -8.36 -32.04 -9.78
N LYS A 401 -8.94 -32.55 -8.68
CA LYS A 401 -10.13 -33.41 -8.72
C LYS A 401 -11.36 -32.62 -9.18
N GLU A 402 -11.49 -31.39 -8.72
CA GLU A 402 -12.60 -30.49 -9.04
C GLU A 402 -12.36 -29.70 -10.34
N LYS A 403 -11.13 -29.72 -10.87
CA LYS A 403 -10.68 -28.92 -12.03
C LYS A 403 -10.91 -27.42 -11.85
N ILE A 404 -10.64 -26.92 -10.65
CA ILE A 404 -10.82 -25.51 -10.27
C ILE A 404 -9.46 -24.85 -10.09
N LEU A 405 -9.24 -23.76 -10.82
CA LEU A 405 -8.14 -22.82 -10.62
C LEU A 405 -8.62 -21.64 -9.76
N ILE A 406 -7.79 -21.18 -8.83
CA ILE A 406 -8.06 -20.05 -7.95
C ILE A 406 -6.88 -19.10 -8.10
N GLU A 407 -7.16 -17.86 -8.45
CA GLU A 407 -6.14 -16.83 -8.66
C GLU A 407 -6.67 -15.46 -8.26
N VAL A 408 -5.76 -14.51 -8.12
CA VAL A 408 -6.11 -13.13 -7.85
C VAL A 408 -5.15 -12.20 -8.58
N ASP A 409 -5.64 -11.02 -8.97
CA ASP A 409 -4.94 -9.93 -9.66
C ASP A 409 -4.31 -10.24 -11.02
N VAL A 410 -4.25 -11.51 -11.43
CA VAL A 410 -3.67 -11.89 -12.72
C VAL A 410 -4.72 -11.99 -13.81
N TYR A 411 -5.97 -12.30 -13.46
CA TYR A 411 -7.12 -12.20 -14.35
C TYR A 411 -8.38 -11.71 -13.64
N THR A 412 -8.77 -10.45 -13.91
CA THR A 412 -10.04 -9.90 -13.40
C THR A 412 -11.07 -9.87 -14.53
N PRO A 413 -12.10 -10.71 -14.50
CA PRO A 413 -13.11 -10.73 -15.55
C PRO A 413 -13.99 -9.47 -15.50
N ALA A 414 -14.43 -9.01 -16.67
CA ALA A 414 -15.37 -7.91 -16.77
C ALA A 414 -16.75 -8.31 -16.21
N ALA A 415 -17.49 -7.33 -15.71
CA ALA A 415 -18.90 -7.53 -15.37
C ALA A 415 -19.69 -8.01 -16.60
N ALA A 416 -20.69 -8.88 -16.38
CA ALA A 416 -21.61 -9.27 -17.42
C ALA A 416 -22.28 -8.02 -18.04
N ASN A 417 -22.31 -7.94 -19.37
CA ASN A 417 -22.83 -6.79 -20.13
C ASN A 417 -22.07 -5.47 -19.92
N ALA A 418 -20.81 -5.49 -19.47
CA ALA A 418 -19.98 -4.29 -19.46
C ALA A 418 -19.92 -3.68 -20.88
N ALA A 419 -20.11 -2.37 -20.98
CA ALA A 419 -19.99 -1.67 -22.25
C ALA A 419 -18.60 -1.93 -22.85
N ALA A 420 -18.56 -2.29 -24.13
CA ALA A 420 -17.30 -2.47 -24.82
C ALA A 420 -16.50 -1.16 -24.75
N PRO A 421 -15.22 -1.19 -24.34
CA PRO A 421 -14.40 0.00 -24.33
C PRO A 421 -14.29 0.60 -25.75
N PRO A 422 -14.12 1.93 -25.89
CA PRO A 422 -14.08 2.60 -27.20
C PRO A 422 -12.97 2.11 -28.14
N ALA A 423 -11.93 1.49 -27.59
CA ALA A 423 -10.88 0.80 -28.30
C ALA A 423 -10.63 -0.56 -27.64
N ALA A 424 -10.20 -1.55 -28.44
CA ALA A 424 -9.76 -2.84 -27.89
C ALA A 424 -8.63 -2.58 -26.89
N PRO A 425 -8.79 -2.98 -25.61
CA PRO A 425 -7.75 -2.77 -24.62
C PRO A 425 -6.52 -3.56 -25.04
N ALA A 426 -5.33 -3.00 -24.77
CA ALA A 426 -4.10 -3.77 -24.91
C ALA A 426 -4.22 -5.08 -24.10
N VAL A 427 -3.76 -6.19 -24.67
CA VAL A 427 -3.79 -7.49 -23.99
C VAL A 427 -3.08 -7.37 -22.64
N ASN A 428 -3.76 -7.74 -21.56
CA ASN A 428 -3.22 -7.64 -20.22
C ASN A 428 -2.05 -8.63 -20.06
N ARG A 429 -0.87 -8.10 -19.70
CA ARG A 429 0.34 -8.91 -19.53
C ARG A 429 0.23 -9.90 -18.35
N ASN A 430 -0.45 -9.54 -17.27
CA ASN A 430 -0.70 -10.43 -16.14
C ASN A 430 -1.55 -11.63 -16.58
N THR A 431 -2.59 -11.38 -17.37
CA THR A 431 -3.48 -12.44 -17.88
C THR A 431 -2.74 -13.34 -18.88
N THR A 432 -1.89 -12.76 -19.72
CA THR A 432 -1.00 -13.55 -20.60
C THR A 432 -0.04 -14.41 -19.79
N ASN A 433 0.53 -13.86 -18.71
CA ASN A 433 1.43 -14.59 -17.81
C ASN A 433 0.73 -15.74 -17.07
N LEU A 434 -0.54 -15.58 -16.70
CA LEU A 434 -1.32 -16.69 -16.15
C LEU A 434 -1.44 -17.82 -17.17
N VAL A 435 -1.78 -17.52 -18.44
CA VAL A 435 -1.86 -18.54 -19.50
C VAL A 435 -0.52 -19.27 -19.70
N GLU A 436 0.58 -18.52 -19.77
CA GLU A 436 1.93 -19.11 -19.86
C GLU A 436 2.24 -20.07 -18.70
N ASN A 437 1.78 -19.74 -17.48
CA ASN A 437 2.02 -20.55 -16.29
C ASN A 437 1.11 -21.77 -16.22
N VAL A 438 -0.18 -21.67 -16.55
CA VAL A 438 -1.07 -22.85 -16.55
C VAL A 438 -0.69 -23.86 -17.65
N GLU A 439 -0.20 -23.38 -18.80
CA GLU A 439 0.37 -24.23 -19.86
C GLU A 439 1.69 -24.88 -19.40
N ARG A 440 2.61 -24.11 -18.81
CA ARG A 440 3.88 -24.65 -18.25
C ARG A 440 3.62 -25.74 -17.20
N LEU A 441 2.68 -25.49 -16.29
CA LEU A 441 2.33 -26.38 -15.19
C LEU A 441 1.42 -27.53 -15.63
N LYS A 442 0.89 -27.47 -16.86
CA LYS A 442 -0.02 -28.46 -17.45
C LYS A 442 -1.29 -28.68 -16.61
N LEU A 443 -1.89 -27.59 -16.13
CA LEU A 443 -3.08 -27.68 -15.28
C LEU A 443 -4.34 -27.97 -16.11
N ASP A 444 -5.02 -29.07 -15.81
CA ASP A 444 -6.36 -29.37 -16.36
C ASP A 444 -7.45 -28.72 -15.50
N PHE A 445 -7.77 -27.48 -15.81
CA PHE A 445 -8.87 -26.75 -15.16
C PHE A 445 -10.01 -26.47 -16.15
N GLU A 446 -11.23 -26.41 -15.64
CA GLU A 446 -12.43 -26.04 -16.38
C GLU A 446 -12.99 -24.70 -15.88
N LYS A 447 -12.95 -24.50 -14.57
CA LYS A 447 -13.45 -23.30 -13.87
C LYS A 447 -12.30 -22.55 -13.22
N ILE A 448 -12.41 -21.22 -13.21
CA ILE A 448 -11.55 -20.30 -12.49
C ILE A 448 -12.41 -19.58 -11.44
N LEU A 449 -11.88 -19.41 -10.24
CA LEU A 449 -12.41 -18.54 -9.20
C LEU A 449 -11.45 -17.36 -9.01
N PRO A 450 -11.60 -16.28 -9.78
CA PRO A 450 -10.88 -15.04 -9.54
C PRO A 450 -11.25 -14.47 -8.18
N LEU A 451 -10.31 -13.97 -7.39
CA LEU A 451 -10.66 -13.34 -6.11
C LEU A 451 -11.01 -11.85 -6.23
N HIS A 452 -11.06 -11.36 -7.47
CA HIS A 452 -11.62 -10.09 -7.90
C HIS A 452 -12.64 -10.27 -9.03
N GLY A 453 -13.54 -9.29 -9.17
CA GLY A 453 -14.53 -9.26 -10.26
C GLY A 453 -15.89 -9.82 -9.84
N PRO A 454 -16.80 -10.07 -10.80
CA PRO A 454 -18.20 -10.41 -10.51
C PRO A 454 -18.43 -11.85 -10.06
N GLY A 455 -17.51 -12.78 -10.34
CA GLY A 455 -17.67 -14.19 -9.98
C GLY A 455 -16.81 -15.15 -10.80
N ALA A 456 -17.18 -16.43 -10.74
CA ALA A 456 -16.47 -17.52 -11.41
C ALA A 456 -16.56 -17.42 -12.94
N VAL A 457 -15.50 -17.88 -13.60
CA VAL A 457 -15.36 -17.87 -15.06
C VAL A 457 -14.76 -19.19 -15.54
N THR A 458 -14.68 -19.38 -16.86
CA THR A 458 -14.21 -20.63 -17.48
C THR A 458 -12.79 -20.50 -18.03
N ARG A 459 -12.18 -21.65 -18.33
CA ARG A 459 -10.95 -21.69 -19.15
C ARG A 459 -11.13 -20.96 -20.48
N ALA A 460 -12.31 -21.05 -21.11
CA ALA A 460 -12.55 -20.37 -22.37
C ALA A 460 -12.47 -18.84 -22.25
N ASP A 461 -13.01 -18.28 -21.16
CA ASP A 461 -12.98 -16.85 -20.91
C ASP A 461 -11.55 -16.32 -20.76
N LEU A 462 -10.68 -17.06 -20.05
CA LEU A 462 -9.27 -16.70 -19.87
C LEU A 462 -8.51 -16.63 -21.21
N TYR A 463 -8.67 -17.64 -22.08
CA TYR A 463 -8.00 -17.66 -23.37
C TYR A 463 -8.56 -16.60 -24.32
N ALA A 464 -9.88 -16.38 -24.30
CA ALA A 464 -10.53 -15.31 -25.04
C ALA A 464 -10.02 -13.92 -24.61
N ALA A 465 -9.76 -13.70 -23.32
CA ALA A 465 -9.22 -12.44 -22.79
C ALA A 465 -7.84 -12.06 -23.35
N ILE A 466 -7.08 -13.03 -23.88
CA ILE A 466 -5.79 -12.79 -24.55
C ILE A 466 -5.83 -13.05 -26.05
N GLY A 467 -7.03 -13.23 -26.62
CA GLY A 467 -7.22 -13.48 -28.05
C GLY A 467 -6.66 -14.81 -28.55
N LYS A 468 -6.48 -15.81 -27.68
CA LYS A 468 -6.04 -17.16 -28.07
C LYS A 468 -7.22 -18.14 -28.12
N PRO A 469 -7.22 -19.12 -29.05
CA PRO A 469 -8.14 -20.25 -28.97
C PRO A 469 -7.81 -21.13 -27.76
N VAL A 470 -8.82 -21.79 -27.20
CA VAL A 470 -8.63 -22.76 -26.12
C VAL A 470 -7.92 -24.00 -26.68
N PRO A 471 -6.73 -24.38 -26.20
CA PRO A 471 -6.05 -25.59 -26.65
C PRO A 471 -6.80 -26.84 -26.15
N ASP A 472 -6.72 -27.93 -26.91
CA ASP A 472 -7.11 -29.25 -26.44
C ASP A 472 -6.35 -29.56 -25.14
N ILE A 473 -7.03 -30.11 -24.13
CA ILE A 473 -6.37 -30.49 -22.89
C ILE A 473 -5.25 -31.52 -23.14
N MET A 474 -5.42 -32.42 -24.10
CA MET A 474 -4.37 -33.36 -24.47
C MET A 474 -3.15 -32.65 -25.04
N ALA A 475 -3.32 -31.51 -25.71
CA ALA A 475 -2.22 -30.67 -26.16
C ALA A 475 -1.49 -30.01 -24.97
N ILE A 476 -2.22 -29.49 -23.97
CA ILE A 476 -1.61 -28.96 -22.73
C ILE A 476 -0.81 -30.06 -22.01
N LEU A 477 -1.41 -31.24 -21.80
CA LEU A 477 -0.79 -32.33 -21.05
C LEU A 477 0.44 -32.91 -21.78
N SER A 478 0.42 -32.94 -23.12
CA SER A 478 1.53 -33.44 -23.95
C SER A 478 2.57 -32.38 -24.34
N ALA A 479 2.30 -31.10 -24.12
CA ALA A 479 3.22 -30.01 -24.48
C ALA A 479 4.60 -30.19 -23.82
N LYS A 480 5.67 -29.87 -24.57
CA LYS A 480 7.00 -29.69 -23.97
C LYS A 480 6.92 -28.51 -22.99
N PRO A 481 7.68 -28.51 -21.88
CA PRO A 481 7.67 -27.41 -20.93
C PRO A 481 7.87 -26.09 -21.68
N VAL A 482 6.85 -25.22 -21.66
CA VAL A 482 7.02 -23.85 -22.10
C VAL A 482 8.02 -23.25 -21.11
N GLN A 483 9.19 -22.82 -21.61
CA GLN A 483 10.02 -21.94 -20.80
C GLN A 483 9.17 -20.71 -20.55
N VAL A 484 8.67 -20.56 -19.32
CA VAL A 484 8.33 -19.23 -18.84
C VAL A 484 9.64 -18.49 -18.91
N VAL A 485 9.78 -17.67 -19.94
CA VAL A 485 10.85 -16.69 -20.00
C VAL A 485 10.53 -15.79 -18.83
N ALA A 486 11.12 -16.09 -17.67
CA ALA A 486 11.21 -15.13 -16.59
C ALA A 486 11.58 -13.81 -17.27
N ALA A 487 10.85 -12.73 -17.00
CA ALA A 487 11.28 -11.44 -17.52
C ALA A 487 12.74 -11.32 -17.10
N SER A 488 13.66 -11.44 -18.05
CA SER A 488 15.07 -11.40 -17.71
C SER A 488 15.27 -10.08 -16.99
N PRO A 489 16.14 -9.99 -15.97
CA PRO A 489 16.34 -8.73 -15.26
C PRO A 489 16.47 -7.52 -16.20
N GLY A 490 17.14 -7.66 -17.35
CA GLY A 490 17.21 -6.61 -18.38
C GLY A 490 15.89 -6.29 -19.12
N LYS A 491 14.97 -7.24 -19.28
CA LYS A 491 13.60 -7.00 -19.77
C LYS A 491 12.79 -6.21 -18.76
N GLN A 492 12.88 -6.59 -17.48
CA GLN A 492 12.21 -5.86 -16.41
C GLN A 492 12.73 -4.42 -16.33
N LEU A 493 14.05 -4.22 -16.39
CA LEU A 493 14.66 -2.90 -16.46
C LEU A 493 14.17 -2.10 -17.68
N LEU A 494 14.09 -2.74 -18.85
CA LEU A 494 13.54 -2.10 -20.05
C LEU A 494 12.08 -1.66 -19.85
N ASP A 495 11.25 -2.55 -19.32
CA ASP A 495 9.82 -2.30 -19.13
C ASP A 495 9.56 -1.27 -18.03
N THR A 496 10.35 -1.26 -16.95
CA THR A 496 10.14 -0.37 -15.81
C THR A 496 10.78 1.01 -16.01
N ILE A 497 11.98 1.09 -16.59
CA ILE A 497 12.76 2.33 -16.68
C ILE A 497 12.60 2.98 -18.06
N CYS A 498 12.67 2.20 -19.14
CA CYS A 498 12.63 2.77 -20.49
C CYS A 498 11.22 3.12 -20.97
N THR A 499 10.17 2.65 -20.28
CA THR A 499 8.78 3.04 -20.59
C THR A 499 8.31 4.28 -19.83
N THR A 500 9.08 4.75 -18.84
CA THR A 500 8.70 5.88 -17.97
C THR A 500 8.50 7.19 -18.75
N CYS A 501 9.16 7.32 -19.91
CA CYS A 501 9.12 8.54 -20.72
C CYS A 501 8.39 8.38 -22.06
N HIS A 502 8.44 7.19 -22.68
CA HIS A 502 7.76 6.89 -23.95
C HIS A 502 7.57 5.37 -24.12
N ASN A 503 6.71 4.95 -25.04
CA ASN A 503 6.57 3.52 -25.37
C ASN A 503 7.83 2.90 -26.01
N LEU A 504 7.88 1.56 -26.11
CA LEU A 504 9.04 0.82 -26.59
C LEU A 504 9.17 0.71 -28.11
N ASN A 505 8.30 1.37 -28.89
CA ASN A 505 8.31 1.25 -30.36
C ASN A 505 9.69 1.56 -30.96
N ARG A 506 10.43 2.51 -30.35
CA ARG A 506 11.78 2.91 -30.77
C ARG A 506 12.85 1.86 -30.46
N VAL A 507 12.65 1.10 -29.39
CA VAL A 507 13.56 0.01 -29.01
C VAL A 507 13.30 -1.20 -29.91
N GLN A 508 12.02 -1.53 -30.09
CA GLN A 508 11.58 -2.65 -30.94
C GLN A 508 11.93 -2.46 -32.43
N ALA A 509 12.05 -1.22 -32.90
CA ALA A 509 12.45 -0.91 -34.28
C ALA A 509 13.98 -0.85 -34.50
N LYS A 510 14.79 -1.17 -33.48
CA LYS A 510 16.26 -1.09 -33.53
C LYS A 510 16.85 -2.48 -33.37
N HIS A 511 17.76 -2.83 -34.27
CA HIS A 511 18.53 -4.08 -34.23
C HIS A 511 20.01 -3.73 -34.42
N VAL A 512 20.71 -3.44 -33.32
CA VAL A 512 22.06 -2.85 -33.33
C VAL A 512 23.02 -3.58 -32.39
N ASN A 513 24.32 -3.38 -32.57
CA ASN A 513 25.34 -4.03 -31.75
C ASN A 513 25.43 -3.42 -30.33
N LEU A 514 26.27 -4.00 -29.47
CA LEU A 514 26.45 -3.56 -28.08
C LEU A 514 26.87 -2.09 -27.96
N ALA A 515 27.83 -1.63 -28.76
CA ALA A 515 28.34 -0.27 -28.68
C ALA A 515 27.25 0.78 -29.03
N ASP A 516 26.41 0.46 -30.01
CA ASP A 516 25.29 1.30 -30.40
C ASP A 516 24.18 1.30 -29.33
N TRP A 517 23.86 0.14 -28.76
CA TRP A 517 22.92 0.06 -27.64
C TRP A 517 23.42 0.82 -26.40
N GLN A 518 24.71 0.70 -26.07
CA GLN A 518 25.34 1.43 -24.98
C GLN A 518 25.24 2.94 -25.18
N THR A 519 25.48 3.42 -26.40
CA THR A 519 25.30 4.83 -26.75
C THR A 519 23.85 5.29 -26.55
N ILE A 520 22.87 4.45 -26.90
CA ILE A 520 21.45 4.77 -26.73
C ILE A 520 21.08 4.83 -25.24
N VAL A 521 21.50 3.84 -24.45
CA VAL A 521 21.21 3.77 -23.01
C VAL A 521 21.85 4.94 -22.26
N GLU A 522 23.12 5.26 -22.53
CA GLU A 522 23.79 6.42 -21.92
C GLU A 522 23.13 7.74 -22.31
N ARG A 523 22.66 7.87 -23.55
CA ARG A 523 21.86 9.03 -23.95
C ARG A 523 20.54 9.12 -23.20
N MET A 524 19.91 7.99 -22.84
CA MET A 524 18.69 8.00 -22.03
C MET A 524 19.00 8.33 -20.57
N LYS A 525 20.11 7.85 -20.01
CA LYS A 525 20.61 8.26 -18.68
C LYS A 525 20.82 9.77 -18.61
N GLY A 526 21.48 10.35 -19.63
CA GLY A 526 21.64 11.80 -19.76
C GLY A 526 20.34 12.60 -19.94
N LYS A 527 19.20 11.92 -20.24
CA LYS A 527 17.87 12.52 -20.32
C LYS A 527 16.99 12.21 -19.10
N GLY A 528 17.57 11.62 -18.05
CA GLY A 528 16.90 11.37 -16.77
C GLY A 528 16.38 9.94 -16.58
N ALA A 529 16.83 8.96 -17.38
CA ALA A 529 16.61 7.56 -17.03
C ALA A 529 17.53 7.16 -15.88
N GLU A 530 16.96 6.79 -14.73
CA GLU A 530 17.72 6.38 -13.56
C GLU A 530 18.11 4.89 -13.67
N LEU A 531 19.36 4.63 -14.05
CA LEU A 531 19.97 3.29 -14.16
C LEU A 531 21.29 3.30 -13.40
N SER A 532 21.48 2.34 -12.49
CA SER A 532 22.79 2.06 -11.90
C SER A 532 23.73 1.43 -12.95
N ASP A 533 25.02 1.34 -12.67
CA ASP A 533 25.99 0.74 -13.61
C ASP A 533 25.77 -0.78 -13.75
N ASP A 534 25.36 -1.46 -12.67
CA ASP A 534 25.01 -2.88 -12.68
C ASP A 534 23.72 -3.15 -13.47
N ASP A 535 22.71 -2.28 -13.30
CA ASP A 535 21.47 -2.34 -14.08
C ASP A 535 21.72 -2.00 -15.55
N THR A 536 22.62 -1.06 -15.83
CA THR A 536 23.01 -0.70 -17.20
C THR A 536 23.60 -1.91 -17.91
N SER A 537 24.51 -2.64 -17.26
CA SER A 537 25.12 -3.86 -17.80
C SER A 537 24.08 -4.94 -18.06
N THR A 538 23.19 -5.16 -17.09
CA THR A 538 22.10 -6.13 -17.15
C THR A 538 21.09 -5.82 -18.27
N LEU A 539 20.77 -4.54 -18.48
CA LEU A 539 19.89 -4.06 -19.54
C LEU A 539 20.56 -4.22 -20.92
N LEU A 540 21.85 -3.89 -21.04
CA LEU A 540 22.58 -4.00 -22.30
C LEU A 540 22.71 -5.45 -22.77
N ASP A 541 22.99 -6.38 -21.85
CA ASP A 541 23.02 -7.81 -22.16
C ASP A 541 21.68 -8.29 -22.73
N TYR A 542 20.57 -7.84 -22.13
CA TYR A 542 19.24 -8.15 -22.65
C TYR A 542 18.97 -7.51 -24.02
N LEU A 543 19.30 -6.23 -24.20
CA LEU A 543 19.07 -5.49 -25.44
C LEU A 543 19.85 -6.10 -26.60
N VAL A 544 21.11 -6.48 -26.41
CA VAL A 544 21.92 -7.13 -27.45
C VAL A 544 21.41 -8.54 -27.74
N LYS A 545 21.05 -9.29 -26.70
CA LYS A 545 20.51 -10.65 -26.87
C LYS A 545 19.17 -10.68 -27.59
N THR A 546 18.36 -9.64 -27.42
CA THR A 546 16.97 -9.59 -27.92
C THR A 546 16.83 -8.76 -29.19
N TYR A 547 17.61 -7.69 -29.32
CA TYR A 547 17.56 -6.69 -30.38
C TYR A 547 18.97 -6.44 -30.97
N GLY A 548 19.78 -7.49 -31.04
CA GLY A 548 21.08 -7.48 -31.72
C GLY A 548 20.93 -7.44 -33.25
N PRO A 549 22.02 -7.24 -34.00
CA PRO A 549 21.98 -7.16 -35.48
C PRO A 549 21.43 -8.43 -36.14
N ASP A 550 21.60 -9.58 -35.48
CA ASP A 550 21.23 -10.91 -35.98
C ASP A 550 19.89 -11.43 -35.41
N LYS A 551 19.05 -10.54 -34.85
CA LYS A 551 17.79 -10.89 -34.18
C LYS A 551 16.56 -10.47 -34.95
#